data_AF-A0A968M6N8-F1
#
_entry.id   AF-A0A968M6N8-F1
#
_cell.length_a   1.000
_cell.length_b   1.000
_cell.length_c   1.000
_cell.angle_alpha   90.00
_cell.angle_beta   90.00
_cell.angle_gamma   90.00
#
_symmetry.space_group_name_H-M   'P 1'
#
loop_
_entity.id
_entity.type
_entity.pdbx_description
1 polymer ?
#
loop_
_entity_poly.entity_id
_entity_poly.type
_entity_poly.pdbx_seq_one_letter_code
_entity_poly.pdbx_strand_id
1 'polypeptide(L)' 'MATWIEITTSDPHYTYYFGPFLTQNEAEEHKPAYLADLEAEGATGIEVKFLRCQRPEVLTVDHSRSELGGQAQK' A
#
# COMPACT_ATOMS: atom_id res chain seq x y z
N MET A 1 -8.74 3.69 16.91
CA MET A 1 -7.59 3.74 15.97
C MET A 1 -7.38 2.34 15.44
N ALA A 2 -7.30 2.16 14.13
CA ALA A 2 -7.10 0.85 13.52
C ALA A 2 -5.65 0.73 13.03
N THR A 3 -5.17 -0.51 12.89
CA THR A 3 -3.90 -0.79 12.24
C THR A 3 -4.13 -1.00 10.74
N TRP A 4 -3.24 -0.45 9.92
CA TRP A 4 -3.22 -0.56 8.48
C TRP A 4 -1.85 -1.07 8.05
N ILE A 5 -1.83 -1.86 6.98
CA ILE A 5 -0.61 -2.31 6.33
C ILE A 5 -0.47 -1.51 5.06
N GLU A 6 0.59 -0.72 4.97
CA GLU A 6 1.02 -0.08 3.73
C GLU A 6 2.02 -1.04 3.05
N ILE A 7 1.70 -1.46 1.83
CA ILE A 7 2.58 -2.28 1.00
C ILE A 7 2.93 -1.47 -0.24
N THR A 8 4.22 -1.15 -0.40
CA THR A 8 4.72 -0.43 -1.58
C THR A 8 5.55 -1.36 -2.43
N THR A 9 5.35 -1.36 -3.75
CA THR A 9 6.09 -2.16 -4.72
C THR A 9 7.03 -1.26 -5.51
N SER A 10 8.20 -1.75 -5.94
CA SER A 10 9.14 -0.95 -6.74
C SER A 10 8.85 -1.03 -8.23
N ASP A 11 8.51 -2.22 -8.73
CA ASP A 11 8.22 -2.43 -10.15
C ASP A 11 7.13 -3.50 -10.31
N PRO A 12 5.95 -3.15 -10.84
CA PRO A 12 5.48 -1.77 -11.07
C PRO A 12 5.28 -1.00 -9.74
N HIS A 13 5.46 0.33 -9.73
CA HIS A 13 5.38 1.14 -8.50
C HIS A 13 3.93 1.42 -8.08
N TYR A 14 3.49 0.74 -7.02
CA TYR A 14 2.16 0.89 -6.42
C TYR A 14 2.26 0.91 -4.90
N THR A 15 1.34 1.63 -4.25
CA THR A 15 1.16 1.58 -2.80
C THR A 15 -0.25 1.12 -2.45
N TYR A 16 -0.35 0.06 -1.67
CA TYR A 16 -1.59 -0.58 -1.22
C TYR A 16 -1.77 -0.43 0.28
N TYR A 17 -2.98 -0.07 0.71
CA TYR A 17 -3.34 0.03 2.13
C TYR A 17 -4.36 -1.05 2.50
N PHE A 18 -3.91 -2.07 3.23
CA PHE A 18 -4.77 -3.15 3.71
C PHE A 18 -5.23 -2.89 5.16
N GLY A 19 -6.50 -3.14 5.43
CA GLY A 19 -7.13 -2.94 6.74
C GLY A 19 -8.62 -2.61 6.62
N PRO A 20 -9.25 -2.07 7.69
CA PRO A 20 -8.69 -1.83 9.03
C PRO A 20 -8.52 -3.12 9.84
N PHE A 21 -7.36 -3.29 10.47
CA PHE A 21 -7.09 -4.38 11.42
C PHE A 21 -7.30 -3.93 12.88
N LEU A 22 -7.75 -4.84 13.74
CA LEU A 22 -7.93 -4.58 15.17
C LEU A 22 -6.58 -4.43 15.89
N THR A 23 -5.58 -5.23 15.51
CA THR A 23 -4.25 -5.25 16.12
C THR A 23 -3.16 -5.39 15.08
N GLN A 24 -1.92 -5.04 15.45
CA GLN A 24 -0.75 -5.27 14.59
C GLN A 24 -0.53 -6.77 14.35
N ASN A 25 -0.79 -7.62 15.35
CA ASN A 25 -0.63 -9.06 15.20
C ASN A 25 -1.57 -9.64 14.13
N GLU A 26 -2.83 -9.19 14.10
CA GLU A 26 -3.79 -9.58 13.04
C GLU A 26 -3.29 -9.15 11.66
N ALA A 27 -2.78 -7.91 11.56
CA ALA A 27 -2.18 -7.42 10.33
C ALA A 27 -0.94 -8.25 9.90
N GLU A 28 -0.09 -8.66 10.84
CA GLU A 28 1.08 -9.48 10.58
C GLU A 28 0.74 -10.90 10.12
N GLU A 29 -0.33 -11.49 10.64
CA GLU A 29 -0.83 -12.82 10.23
C GLU A 29 -1.34 -12.79 8.78
N HIS A 30 -1.97 -11.68 8.37
CA HIS A 30 -2.48 -11.50 7.01
C HIS A 30 -1.41 -11.00 6.00
N LYS A 31 -0.36 -10.31 6.47
CA LYS A 31 0.77 -9.83 5.64
C LYS A 31 1.28 -10.84 4.60
N PRO A 32 1.66 -12.09 4.96
CA PRO A 32 2.23 -13.02 3.99
C PRO A 32 1.27 -13.39 2.87
N ALA A 33 -0.05 -13.36 3.10
CA ALA A 33 -1.04 -13.61 2.05
C ALA A 33 -1.03 -12.50 0.98
N TYR A 34 -0.93 -11.23 1.39
CA TYR A 34 -0.83 -10.10 0.46
C TYR A 34 0.49 -10.07 -0.30
N LEU A 35 1.59 -10.39 0.39
CA LEU A 35 2.91 -10.48 -0.25
C LEU A 35 2.93 -11.57 -1.32
N ALA A 36 2.42 -12.76 -1.01
CA ALA A 36 2.38 -13.87 -1.96
C ALA A 36 1.56 -13.54 -3.22
N ASP A 37 0.47 -12.78 -3.08
CA ASP A 37 -0.35 -12.34 -4.22
C ASP A 37 0.44 -11.35 -5.11
N LEU A 38 1.06 -10.33 -4.50
CA LEU A 38 1.88 -9.34 -5.20
C LEU A 38 3.11 -9.97 -5.88
N GLU A 39 3.79 -10.91 -5.21
CA GLU A 39 4.90 -11.66 -5.79
C GLU A 39 4.44 -12.52 -6.97
N ALA A 40 3.24 -13.12 -6.88
CA ALA A 40 2.64 -13.90 -7.96
C ALA A 40 2.22 -13.03 -9.17
N GLU A 41 1.84 -11.77 -8.93
CA GLU A 41 1.64 -10.76 -9.98
C GLU A 41 2.95 -10.30 -10.64
N GLY A 42 4.10 -10.67 -10.07
CA GLY A 42 5.42 -10.29 -10.55
C GLY A 42 5.91 -8.95 -10.00
N ALA A 43 5.29 -8.43 -8.94
CA ALA A 43 5.76 -7.22 -8.28
C ALA A 43 7.10 -7.47 -7.58
N THR A 44 8.05 -6.54 -7.77
CA THR A 44 9.37 -6.62 -7.16
C THR A 44 9.63 -5.45 -6.22
N GLY A 45 10.57 -5.61 -5.29
CA GLY A 45 10.92 -4.57 -4.31
C GLY A 45 9.76 -4.23 -3.37
N ILE A 46 9.08 -5.24 -2.84
CA ILE A 46 7.93 -5.07 -1.95
C ILE A 46 8.40 -4.64 -0.55
N GLU A 47 7.91 -3.50 -0.09
CA GLU A 47 8.15 -2.93 1.23
C GLU A 47 6.85 -2.88 2.04
N VAL A 48 6.90 -3.36 3.28
CA VAL A 48 5.73 -3.41 4.17
C VAL A 48 5.93 -2.50 5.38
N LYS A 49 4.95 -1.65 5.65
CA LYS A 49 4.90 -0.75 6.81
C LYS A 49 3.58 -0.88 7.54
N PHE A 50 3.65 -0.81 8.87
CA PHE A 50 2.46 -0.81 9.72
C PHE A 50 2.18 0.61 10.19
N LEU A 51 0.99 1.10 9.87
CA LEU A 51 0.53 2.43 10.20
C LEU A 51 -0.70 2.34 11.09
N ARG A 52 -0.70 3.06 12.21
CA ARG A 52 -1.87 3.16 13.08
C ARG A 52 -2.56 4.49 12.85
N CYS A 53 -3.57 4.50 11.98
CA CYS A 53 -4.26 5.73 11.58
C CYS A 53 -5.79 5.57 11.57
N GLN A 54 -6.48 6.70 11.43
CA GLN A 54 -7.87 6.73 11.01
C GLN A 54 -7.96 6.33 9.53
N ARG A 55 -9.11 5.78 9.10
CA ARG A 55 -9.29 5.17 7.77
C ARG A 55 -8.68 6.06 6.65
N PRO A 56 -7.72 5.55 5.86
CA PRO A 56 -7.15 6.31 4.75
C PRO A 56 -8.23 6.56 3.69
N GLU A 57 -8.14 7.72 3.03
CA GLU A 57 -9.08 8.12 1.98
C GLU A 57 -8.86 7.34 0.67
N VAL A 58 -7.65 6.83 0.48
CA VAL A 58 -7.23 6.09 -0.73
C VAL A 58 -6.63 4.76 -0.30
N LEU A 59 -7.07 3.67 -0.93
CA LEU A 59 -6.62 2.30 -0.62
C LEU A 59 -5.56 1.79 -1.61
N THR A 60 -5.49 2.38 -2.80
CA THR A 60 -4.55 2.01 -3.86
C THR A 60 -4.05 3.29 -4.52
N VAL A 61 -2.75 3.52 -4.44
CA VAL A 61 -2.07 4.65 -5.08
C VAL A 61 -1.21 4.10 -6.20
N ASP A 62 -1.55 4.47 -7.42
CA ASP A 62 -0.75 4.20 -8.60
C ASP A 62 0.34 5.27 -8.74
N HIS A 63 1.60 4.86 -8.69
CA HIS A 63 2.73 5.74 -8.97
C HIS A 63 3.20 5.64 -10.43
N SER A 64 2.74 4.65 -11.18
CA SER A 64 3.13 4.44 -12.58
C SER A 64 2.54 5.51 -13.52
N ARG A 65 1.35 6.06 -13.21
CA ARG A 65 0.77 7.21 -13.91
C ARG A 65 1.12 8.54 -13.24
N SER A 66 2.39 8.93 -13.24
CA SER A 66 2.74 10.35 -13.14
C SER A 66 2.79 10.98 -14.53
N GLU A 67 1.63 11.20 -15.16
CA GLU A 67 1.51 12.12 -16.30
C GLU A 67 0.83 13.43 -15.87
N LEU A 68 1.63 14.50 -15.87
CA LEU A 68 1.28 15.91 -16.14
C LEU A 68 0.20 16.56 -15.25
N GLY A 69 0.64 17.02 -14.08
CA GLY A 69 -0.03 18.05 -13.28
C GLY A 69 0.77 19.34 -13.18
N GLY A 70 1.33 19.84 -14.28
CA GLY A 70 1.92 21.17 -14.34
C GLY A 70 0.82 22.23 -14.18
N GLN A 71 0.45 22.58 -12.95
CA GLN A 71 -0.24 23.84 -12.68
C GLN A 71 0.79 24.94 -12.41
N ALA A 72 1.36 25.47 -13.49
CA ALA A 72 1.74 26.88 -13.48
C ALA A 72 0.42 27.67 -13.49
N GLN A 73 -0.03 28.11 -12.30
CA GLN A 73 -1.11 29.07 -12.21
C GLN A 73 -0.59 30.41 -12.70
N LYS A 74 -1.29 30.94 -13.69
CA LYS A 74 -1.12 32.27 -14.28
C LYS A 74 -1.95 33.25 -13.49
#